data_AF-A0A533RAJ3-F1
#
_entry.id   AF-A0A533RAJ3-F1
#
_cell.length_a   1.000
_cell.length_b   1.000
_cell.length_c   1.000
_cell.angle_alpha   90.00
_cell.angle_beta   90.00
_cell.angle_gamma   90.00
#
_symmetry.space_group_name_H-M   'P 1'
#
loop_
_entity.id
_entity.type
_entity.pdbx_description
1 polymer ?
#
loop_
_entity_poly.entity_id
_entity_poly.type
_entity_poly.pdbx_seq_one_letter_code
_entity_poly.pdbx_strand_id
1 'polypeptide(L)'
;GGGEEGRGDLPALSRLLGLVVAATLLTPFGFETWRYALLLFHEAGPQAPKLLKSVGELSPTFGAATMSGMAFWFFLALLLATVLLTGWSLLRRQPLPAARLLIVLALFAAALTGRRNMVLFALVAAPFAAELLGRLPLPLSGRAERWTAATAAVLMLLWSWYPLSGSYYLRMELPSRTGFGATPSFFPHGLPAFLETIGFQGQVFNANTLGGFYLYHRFPGEVAFTDGRWEVYAAGAFDDISRSLSTAAGWQRFAERHGVSGLLLQHTSSEARALLPLLRGDSRWRLVYLDAAASFWVGANAYAAVPTLTPEALADLPAAPRLDDCLILDSFYRQAGFAAPRALNLQRALAFGRSTAVLLANLGSTLVELQRYRDAEEVFGRLLQEEPGNATALNELAFLAYRRNDLVQAEELLRRVLEAQPDNADARANYQRLRAGRQSGRE
;
A
#
# COMPACT_ATOMS: atom_id res chain seq x y z
N GLY A 1 -20.64 47.26 16.11
CA GLY A 1 -20.96 47.59 14.73
C GLY A 1 -20.08 46.79 13.78
N GLY A 2 -20.49 45.57 13.41
CA GLY A 2 -19.73 44.70 12.49
C GLY A 2 -20.59 44.16 11.33
N GLY A 3 -21.70 44.83 11.01
CA GLY A 3 -22.68 44.36 10.03
C GLY A 3 -22.51 44.91 8.61
N GLU A 4 -21.64 45.90 8.40
CA GLU A 4 -21.54 46.61 7.11
C GLU A 4 -20.38 46.16 6.21
N GLU A 5 -19.30 45.60 6.76
CA GLU A 5 -18.13 45.21 5.95
C GLU A 5 -18.39 44.04 5.00
N GLY A 6 -19.37 43.16 5.28
CA GLY A 6 -19.63 41.97 4.46
C GLY A 6 -20.56 42.16 3.25
N ARG A 7 -21.28 43.28 3.15
CA ARG A 7 -22.25 43.51 2.05
C ARG A 7 -21.59 44.00 0.75
N GLY A 8 -20.42 44.63 0.84
CA GLY A 8 -19.69 45.17 -0.31
C GLY A 8 -19.18 44.10 -1.27
N ASP A 9 -18.83 42.92 -0.76
CA ASP A 9 -18.20 41.86 -1.55
C ASP A 9 -19.19 40.89 -2.20
N LEU A 10 -20.46 40.89 -1.78
CA LEU A 10 -21.48 39.96 -2.28
C LEU A 10 -21.63 40.01 -3.81
N PRO A 11 -21.68 41.20 -4.46
CA PRO A 11 -21.74 41.29 -5.92
C PRO A 11 -20.48 40.77 -6.59
N ALA A 12 -19.31 41.04 -6.02
CA ALA A 12 -18.03 40.57 -6.56
C ALA A 12 -17.90 39.04 -6.47
N LEU A 13 -18.25 38.46 -5.32
CA LEU A 13 -18.27 37.01 -5.09
C LEU A 13 -19.30 36.32 -5.97
N SER A 14 -20.48 36.92 -6.18
CA SER A 14 -21.52 36.37 -7.05
C SER A 14 -21.08 36.37 -8.51
N ARG A 15 -20.43 37.46 -8.97
CA ARG A 15 -19.83 37.53 -10.31
C ARG A 15 -18.73 36.50 -10.48
N LEU A 16 -17.84 36.37 -9.50
CA LEU A 16 -16.77 35.37 -9.52
C LEU A 16 -17.35 33.95 -9.59
N LEU A 17 -18.36 33.63 -8.78
CA LEU A 17 -19.03 32.34 -8.83
C LEU A 17 -19.65 32.08 -10.20
N GLY A 18 -20.35 33.06 -10.78
CA GLY A 18 -20.92 32.96 -12.13
C GLY A 18 -19.86 32.71 -13.21
N LEU A 19 -18.73 33.42 -13.14
CA LEU A 19 -17.59 33.22 -14.05
C LEU A 19 -16.96 31.84 -13.89
N VAL A 20 -16.78 31.36 -12.67
CA VAL A 20 -16.24 30.01 -12.40
C VAL A 20 -17.19 28.94 -12.96
N VAL A 21 -18.50 29.06 -12.71
CA VAL A 21 -19.51 28.14 -13.25
C VAL A 21 -19.48 28.16 -14.78
N ALA A 22 -19.50 29.34 -15.40
CA ALA A 22 -19.41 29.47 -16.85
C ALA A 22 -18.12 28.84 -17.41
N ALA A 23 -16.97 29.09 -16.78
CA ALA A 23 -15.70 28.51 -17.18
C ALA A 23 -15.71 26.97 -17.14
N THR A 24 -16.36 26.36 -16.15
CA THR A 24 -16.49 24.89 -16.08
C THR A 24 -17.42 24.30 -17.14
N LEU A 25 -18.30 25.10 -17.74
CA LEU A 25 -19.17 24.69 -18.84
C LEU A 25 -18.52 24.92 -20.22
N LEU A 26 -17.45 25.73 -20.29
CA LEU A 26 -16.67 25.99 -21.50
C LEU A 26 -15.60 24.92 -21.76
N THR A 27 -15.84 23.67 -21.36
CA THR A 27 -15.02 22.52 -21.75
C THR A 27 -15.60 21.87 -23.00
N PRO A 28 -14.83 21.08 -23.77
CA PRO A 28 -15.38 20.26 -24.86
C PRO A 28 -16.51 19.30 -24.44
N PHE A 29 -16.66 19.06 -23.13
CA PHE A 29 -17.64 18.16 -22.53
C PHE A 29 -18.86 18.89 -21.95
N GLY A 30 -18.81 20.21 -21.80
CA GLY A 30 -19.93 21.03 -21.30
C GLY A 30 -20.52 20.52 -19.98
N PHE A 31 -21.82 20.25 -19.98
CA PHE A 31 -22.55 19.77 -18.81
C PHE A 31 -22.15 18.35 -18.37
N GLU A 32 -21.56 17.55 -19.26
CA GLU A 32 -21.13 16.19 -18.93
C GLU A 32 -20.03 16.18 -17.85
N THR A 33 -19.20 17.23 -17.78
CA THR A 33 -18.23 17.39 -16.69
C THR A 33 -18.90 17.47 -15.32
N TRP A 34 -20.05 18.16 -15.24
CA TRP A 34 -20.83 18.28 -14.01
C TRP A 34 -21.56 16.98 -13.69
N ARG A 35 -22.14 16.33 -14.69
CA ARG A 35 -22.80 15.02 -14.53
C ARG A 35 -21.80 13.98 -14.01
N TYR A 36 -20.56 13.98 -14.51
CA TYR A 36 -19.50 13.10 -14.06
C TYR A 36 -19.15 13.32 -12.57
N ALA A 37 -19.05 14.58 -12.12
CA ALA A 37 -18.81 14.89 -10.72
C ALA A 37 -19.92 14.35 -9.78
N LEU A 38 -21.17 14.34 -10.25
CA LEU A 38 -22.31 13.77 -9.52
C LEU A 38 -22.36 12.24 -9.55
N LEU A 39 -21.89 11.63 -10.64
CA LEU A 39 -21.83 10.19 -10.82
C LEU A 39 -20.89 9.54 -9.78
N LEU A 40 -19.77 10.18 -9.46
CA LEU A 40 -18.84 9.74 -8.43
C LEU A 40 -19.47 9.60 -7.02
N PHE A 41 -20.52 10.37 -6.71
CA PHE A 41 -21.25 10.20 -5.44
C PHE A 41 -22.08 8.91 -5.41
N HIS A 42 -22.53 8.42 -6.57
CA HIS A 42 -23.31 7.18 -6.67
C HIS A 42 -22.42 5.94 -6.73
N GLU A 43 -21.21 6.05 -7.29
CA GLU A 43 -20.24 4.95 -7.39
C GLU A 43 -19.68 4.46 -6.05
N ALA A 44 -19.84 5.24 -4.97
CA ALA A 44 -19.47 4.83 -3.62
C ALA A 44 -20.66 4.26 -2.80
N GLY A 45 -21.89 4.34 -3.32
CA GLY A 45 -23.10 4.03 -2.54
C GLY A 45 -23.32 2.54 -2.24
N PRO A 46 -24.34 2.21 -1.42
CA PRO A 46 -24.70 0.82 -1.11
C PRO A 46 -25.03 -0.04 -2.34
N GLN A 47 -25.44 0.58 -3.44
CA GLN A 47 -25.74 -0.09 -4.72
C GLN A 47 -24.53 -0.22 -5.66
N ALA A 48 -23.37 0.33 -5.31
CA ALA A 48 -22.19 0.25 -6.14
C ALA A 48 -21.73 -1.21 -6.35
N PRO A 49 -21.13 -1.52 -7.53
CA PRO A 49 -20.51 -2.81 -7.78
C PRO A 49 -19.55 -3.21 -6.66
N LYS A 50 -19.52 -4.50 -6.30
CA LYS A 50 -18.63 -5.02 -5.25
C LYS A 50 -17.16 -4.64 -5.50
N LEU A 51 -16.77 -4.56 -6.77
CA LEU A 51 -15.43 -4.15 -7.20
C LEU A 51 -15.11 -2.71 -6.79
N LEU A 52 -15.99 -1.74 -7.07
CA LEU A 52 -15.76 -0.34 -6.67
C LEU A 52 -15.65 -0.21 -5.15
N LYS A 53 -16.41 -1.00 -4.39
CA LYS A 53 -16.30 -1.05 -2.91
C LYS A 53 -14.98 -1.63 -2.40
N SER A 54 -14.24 -2.35 -3.24
CA SER A 54 -12.88 -2.83 -2.92
C SER A 54 -11.81 -1.75 -3.14
N VAL A 55 -12.14 -0.68 -3.88
CA VAL A 55 -11.29 0.51 -3.99
C VAL A 55 -11.37 1.28 -2.67
N GLY A 56 -10.22 1.47 -2.02
CA GLY A 56 -10.16 2.04 -0.67
C GLY A 56 -10.89 3.38 -0.51
N GLU A 57 -10.88 4.26 -1.51
CA GLU A 57 -11.55 5.56 -1.45
C GLU A 57 -13.08 5.49 -1.53
N LEU A 58 -13.62 4.49 -2.24
CA LEU A 58 -15.06 4.29 -2.42
C LEU A 58 -15.66 3.35 -1.37
N SER A 59 -14.84 2.87 -0.44
CA SER A 59 -15.29 1.99 0.63
C SER A 59 -16.34 2.66 1.53
N PRO A 60 -17.30 1.90 2.07
CA PRO A 60 -18.32 2.45 2.97
C PRO A 60 -17.69 3.15 4.19
N THR A 61 -18.28 4.26 4.60
CA THR A 61 -17.76 5.08 5.72
C THR A 61 -17.71 4.32 7.04
N PHE A 62 -18.72 3.49 7.31
CA PHE A 62 -18.79 2.61 8.49
C PHE A 62 -18.35 1.16 8.20
N GLY A 63 -17.57 0.96 7.13
CA GLY A 63 -16.95 -0.33 6.83
C GLY A 63 -15.70 -0.58 7.67
N ALA A 64 -15.38 -1.85 7.93
CA ALA A 64 -14.21 -2.25 8.72
C ALA A 64 -12.88 -1.63 8.22
N ALA A 65 -12.70 -1.55 6.89
CA ALA A 65 -11.51 -0.97 6.27
C ALA A 65 -11.36 0.55 6.50
N THR A 66 -12.48 1.28 6.61
CA THR A 66 -12.46 2.71 6.93
C THR A 66 -12.23 2.92 8.42
N MET A 67 -12.92 2.14 9.26
CA MET A 67 -12.87 2.24 10.72
C MET A 67 -11.52 1.85 11.34
N SER A 68 -10.72 1.04 10.64
CA SER A 68 -9.35 0.71 11.06
C SER A 68 -8.37 1.88 10.91
N GLY A 69 -8.71 2.89 10.08
CA GLY A 69 -7.88 4.06 9.85
C GLY A 69 -8.12 5.19 10.86
N MET A 70 -7.05 5.91 11.25
CA MET A 70 -7.16 7.08 12.13
C MET A 70 -8.09 8.17 11.58
N ALA A 71 -8.16 8.33 10.26
CA ALA A 71 -9.02 9.31 9.59
C ALA A 71 -10.51 9.15 9.95
N PHE A 72 -10.98 7.91 10.16
CA PHE A 72 -12.35 7.64 10.60
C PHE A 72 -12.62 8.21 12.00
N TRP A 73 -11.68 8.04 12.92
CA TRP A 73 -11.84 8.54 14.28
C TRP A 73 -11.79 10.06 14.35
N PHE A 74 -10.98 10.72 13.51
CA PHE A 74 -11.03 12.18 13.35
C PHE A 74 -12.37 12.65 12.79
N PHE A 75 -12.88 11.98 11.76
CA PHE A 75 -14.20 12.25 11.20
C PHE A 75 -15.30 12.09 12.26
N LEU A 76 -15.30 10.99 13.02
CA LEU A 76 -16.28 10.73 14.06
C LEU A 76 -16.20 11.77 15.19
N ALA A 77 -14.99 12.12 15.63
CA ALA A 77 -14.79 13.15 16.64
C ALA A 77 -15.32 14.51 16.18
N LEU A 78 -15.02 14.90 14.93
CA LEU A 78 -15.52 16.15 14.35
C LEU A 78 -17.05 16.13 14.18
N LEU A 79 -17.62 14.99 13.75
CA LEU A 79 -19.07 14.80 13.65
C LEU A 79 -19.74 14.99 15.02
N LEU A 80 -19.25 14.31 16.05
CA LEU A 80 -19.77 14.41 17.41
C LEU A 80 -19.62 15.84 17.94
N ALA A 81 -18.47 16.48 17.77
CA ALA A 81 -18.27 17.87 18.16
C ALA A 81 -19.26 18.80 17.45
N THR A 82 -19.45 18.64 16.14
CA THR A 82 -20.39 19.43 15.35
C THR A 82 -21.83 19.27 15.85
N VAL A 83 -22.27 18.03 16.10
CA VAL A 83 -23.61 17.73 16.62
C VAL A 83 -23.81 18.32 18.02
N LEU A 84 -22.86 18.10 18.93
CA LEU A 84 -22.94 18.57 20.31
C LEU A 84 -22.95 20.10 20.39
N LEU A 85 -22.08 20.77 19.63
CA LEU A 85 -22.01 22.24 19.59
C LEU A 85 -23.27 22.84 18.97
N THR A 86 -23.80 22.24 17.90
CA THR A 86 -25.06 22.66 17.29
C THR A 86 -26.21 22.50 18.26
N GLY A 87 -26.32 21.33 18.91
CA GLY A 87 -27.34 21.04 19.92
C GLY A 87 -27.26 22.01 21.11
N TRP A 88 -26.05 22.27 21.61
CA TRP A 88 -25.83 23.26 22.68
C TRP A 88 -26.27 24.67 22.26
N SER A 89 -25.91 25.09 21.04
CA SER A 89 -26.27 26.40 20.51
C SER A 89 -27.80 26.54 20.36
N LEU A 90 -28.48 25.49 19.89
CA LEU A 90 -29.95 25.43 19.82
C LEU A 90 -30.60 25.47 21.22
N LEU A 91 -30.10 24.69 22.18
CA LEU A 91 -30.59 24.69 23.56
C LEU A 91 -30.45 26.06 24.23
N ARG A 92 -29.38 26.79 23.90
CA ARG A 92 -29.13 28.16 24.36
C ARG A 92 -29.80 29.24 23.50
N ARG A 93 -30.59 28.85 22.49
CA ARG A 93 -31.27 29.75 21.54
C ARG A 93 -30.33 30.76 20.87
N GLN A 94 -29.08 30.35 20.62
CA GLN A 94 -28.12 31.17 19.91
C GLN A 94 -28.38 31.09 18.39
N PRO A 95 -28.13 32.18 17.64
CA PRO A 95 -28.38 32.21 16.20
C PRO A 95 -27.40 31.29 15.44
N LEU A 96 -27.92 30.36 14.64
CA LEU A 96 -27.10 29.50 13.78
C LEU A 96 -27.01 30.06 12.36
N PRO A 97 -25.84 29.97 11.70
CA PRO A 97 -25.72 30.32 10.28
C PRO A 97 -26.40 29.25 9.41
N ALA A 98 -27.71 29.40 9.16
CA ALA A 98 -28.56 28.41 8.51
C ALA A 98 -28.00 27.90 7.17
N ALA A 99 -27.49 28.79 6.32
CA ALA A 99 -26.90 28.41 5.03
C ALA A 99 -25.69 27.47 5.20
N ARG A 100 -24.81 27.73 6.18
CA ARG A 100 -23.64 26.86 6.46
C ARG A 100 -24.08 25.54 7.07
N LEU A 101 -25.09 25.55 7.94
CA LEU A 101 -25.65 24.33 8.51
C LEU A 101 -26.22 23.42 7.40
N LEU A 102 -26.93 23.97 6.42
CA LEU A 102 -27.42 23.20 5.27
C LEU A 102 -26.27 22.56 4.48
N ILE A 103 -25.17 23.29 4.25
CA ILE A 103 -23.98 22.76 3.58
C ILE A 103 -23.34 21.63 4.39
N VAL A 104 -23.21 21.81 5.71
CA VAL A 104 -22.67 20.79 6.63
C VAL A 104 -23.54 19.53 6.60
N LEU A 105 -24.87 19.67 6.65
CA LEU A 105 -25.81 18.54 6.57
C LEU A 105 -25.76 17.83 5.22
N ALA A 106 -25.67 18.57 4.12
CA ALA A 106 -25.56 18.00 2.77
C ALA A 106 -24.25 17.19 2.62
N LEU A 107 -23.12 17.75 3.06
CA LEU A 107 -21.83 17.05 3.00
C LEU A 107 -21.71 15.95 4.05
N PHE A 108 -22.43 16.02 5.16
CA PHE A 108 -22.58 14.90 6.08
C PHE A 108 -23.33 13.75 5.41
N ALA A 109 -24.46 14.01 4.75
CA ALA A 109 -25.20 12.99 4.00
C ALA A 109 -24.31 12.35 2.91
N ALA A 110 -23.52 13.16 2.20
CA ALA A 110 -22.53 12.64 1.27
C ALA A 110 -21.44 11.80 1.96
N ALA A 111 -20.96 12.22 3.14
CA ALA A 111 -19.99 11.46 3.91
C ALA A 111 -20.52 10.11 4.41
N LEU A 112 -21.83 9.87 4.46
CA LEU A 112 -22.39 8.55 4.76
C LEU A 112 -22.24 7.56 3.59
N THR A 113 -22.08 8.06 2.36
CA THR A 113 -22.03 7.21 1.17
C THR A 113 -20.68 6.53 0.99
N GLY A 114 -19.56 7.18 1.32
CA GLY A 114 -18.24 6.58 1.17
C GLY A 114 -17.11 7.41 1.79
N ARG A 115 -15.99 6.73 2.05
CA ARG A 115 -14.81 7.26 2.74
C ARG A 115 -14.27 8.55 2.10
N ARG A 116 -14.26 8.65 0.77
CA ARG A 116 -13.81 9.84 0.03
C ARG A 116 -14.54 11.12 0.42
N ASN A 117 -15.82 11.02 0.80
CA ASN A 117 -16.65 12.18 1.12
C ASN A 117 -16.44 12.70 2.56
N MET A 118 -15.77 11.94 3.43
CA MET A 118 -15.46 12.37 4.81
C MET A 118 -14.60 13.64 4.84
N VAL A 119 -13.68 13.80 3.88
CA VAL A 119 -12.81 14.98 3.79
C VAL A 119 -13.62 16.22 3.40
N LEU A 120 -14.57 16.07 2.47
CA LEU A 120 -15.46 17.16 2.07
C LEU A 120 -16.31 17.64 3.25
N PHE A 121 -16.86 16.70 4.03
CA PHE A 121 -17.52 17.02 5.29
C PHE A 121 -16.58 17.76 6.26
N ALA A 122 -15.36 17.27 6.45
CA ALA A 122 -14.41 17.89 7.37
C ALA A 122 -14.08 19.34 7.01
N LEU A 123 -13.94 19.65 5.71
CA LEU A 123 -13.66 21.01 5.22
C LEU A 123 -14.76 22.02 5.58
N VAL A 124 -16.02 21.60 5.68
CA VAL A 124 -17.13 22.49 6.05
C VAL A 124 -17.50 22.42 7.52
N ALA A 125 -17.40 21.24 8.13
CA ALA A 125 -17.78 21.02 9.52
C ALA A 125 -16.76 21.61 10.49
N ALA A 126 -15.45 21.54 10.17
CA ALA A 126 -14.40 22.10 11.04
C ALA A 126 -14.54 23.61 11.28
N PRO A 127 -14.63 24.49 10.26
CA PRO A 127 -14.81 25.92 10.49
C PRO A 127 -16.16 26.24 11.16
N PHE A 128 -17.23 25.51 10.81
CA PHE A 128 -18.53 25.67 11.45
C PHE A 128 -18.49 25.29 12.94
N ALA A 129 -17.89 24.16 13.30
CA ALA A 129 -17.71 23.73 14.68
C ALA A 129 -16.79 24.69 15.45
N ALA A 130 -15.71 25.18 14.84
CA ALA A 130 -14.83 26.16 15.46
C ALA A 130 -15.55 27.48 15.80
N GLU A 131 -16.42 27.97 14.91
CA GLU A 131 -17.25 29.15 15.16
C GLU A 131 -18.17 28.93 16.37
N LEU A 132 -18.82 27.77 16.47
CA LEU A 132 -19.70 27.45 17.60
C LEU A 132 -18.91 27.23 18.91
N LEU A 133 -17.73 26.61 18.82
CA LEU A 133 -16.84 26.39 19.95
C LEU A 133 -16.40 27.74 20.56
N GLY A 134 -16.13 28.75 19.72
CA GLY A 134 -15.79 30.10 20.17
C GLY A 134 -16.89 30.84 20.92
N ARG A 135 -18.14 30.33 20.89
CA ARG A 135 -19.28 30.87 21.64
C ARG A 135 -19.44 30.25 23.02
N LEU A 136 -18.67 29.21 23.33
CA LEU A 136 -18.68 28.61 24.66
C LEU A 136 -18.06 29.59 25.67
N PRO A 137 -18.64 29.73 26.87
CA PRO A 137 -18.07 30.56 27.93
C PRO A 137 -16.88 29.84 28.58
N LEU A 138 -15.80 29.63 27.82
CA LEU A 138 -14.58 29.03 28.33
C LEU A 138 -13.82 30.06 29.19
N PRO A 139 -13.32 29.68 30.38
CA PRO A 139 -12.60 30.59 31.28
C PRO A 139 -11.15 30.81 30.82
N LEU A 140 -10.93 31.07 29.53
CA LEU A 140 -9.62 31.31 28.94
C LEU A 140 -9.45 32.81 28.72
N SER A 141 -8.50 33.42 29.43
CA SER A 141 -8.15 34.83 29.22
C SER A 141 -6.66 35.10 29.46
N GLY A 142 -6.15 36.16 28.83
CA GLY A 142 -4.83 36.72 29.11
C GLY A 142 -3.67 35.78 28.75
N ARG A 143 -2.99 35.23 29.77
CA ARG A 143 -1.85 34.30 29.56
C ARG A 143 -2.32 32.89 29.20
N ALA A 144 -3.43 32.43 29.78
CA ALA A 144 -3.94 31.08 29.53
C ALA A 144 -4.31 30.88 28.06
N GLU A 145 -5.05 31.83 27.48
CA GLU A 145 -5.41 31.84 26.07
C GLU A 145 -4.18 31.79 25.14
N ARG A 146 -3.15 32.60 25.42
CA ARG A 146 -1.90 32.62 24.65
C ARG A 146 -1.17 31.29 24.72
N TRP A 147 -1.09 30.66 25.89
CA TRP A 147 -0.49 29.34 26.04
C TRP A 147 -1.29 28.26 25.31
N THR A 148 -2.62 28.31 25.36
CA THR A 148 -3.48 27.39 24.60
C THR A 148 -3.27 27.54 23.09
N ALA A 149 -3.25 28.76 22.57
CA ALA A 149 -2.99 29.02 21.16
C ALA A 149 -1.58 28.57 20.73
N ALA A 150 -0.56 28.87 21.54
CA ALA A 150 0.81 28.43 21.28
C ALA A 150 0.92 26.89 21.29
N THR A 151 0.26 26.24 22.25
CA THR A 151 0.23 24.77 22.35
C THR A 151 -0.46 24.16 21.13
N ALA A 152 -1.62 24.70 20.72
CA ALA A 152 -2.32 24.24 19.53
C ALA A 152 -1.46 24.41 18.27
N ALA A 153 -0.79 25.55 18.11
CA ALA A 153 0.13 25.79 16.99
C ALA A 153 1.30 24.79 16.99
N VAL A 154 1.91 24.52 18.14
CA VAL A 154 2.99 23.52 18.26
C VAL A 154 2.47 22.13 17.92
N LEU A 155 1.29 21.73 18.42
CA LEU A 155 0.68 20.44 18.08
C LEU A 155 0.37 20.33 16.58
N MET A 156 -0.10 21.41 15.95
CA MET A 156 -0.33 21.45 14.50
C MET A 156 0.99 21.32 13.72
N LEU A 157 2.07 21.95 14.16
CA LEU A 157 3.40 21.81 13.54
C LEU A 157 3.92 20.38 13.68
N LEU A 158 3.84 19.79 14.88
CA LEU A 158 4.21 18.39 15.12
C LEU A 158 3.36 17.43 14.30
N TRP A 159 2.06 17.70 14.16
CA TRP A 159 1.17 16.90 13.32
C TRP A 159 1.49 17.04 11.83
N SER A 160 1.83 18.24 11.38
CA SER A 160 2.24 18.51 10.00
C SER A 160 3.56 17.81 9.64
N TRP A 161 4.42 17.56 10.63
CA TRP A 161 5.64 16.76 10.44
C TRP A 161 5.34 15.31 10.05
N TYR A 162 4.22 14.73 10.49
CA TYR A 162 3.90 13.33 10.17
C TYR A 162 3.80 13.05 8.66
N PRO A 163 3.04 13.82 7.84
CA PRO A 163 3.08 13.68 6.38
C PRO A 163 4.39 14.23 5.78
N LEU A 164 4.95 15.32 6.30
CA LEU A 164 6.19 15.93 5.78
C LEU A 164 7.45 15.09 6.02
N SER A 165 7.42 14.13 6.95
CA SER A 165 8.51 13.19 7.20
C SER A 165 8.47 11.98 6.26
N GLY A 166 7.42 11.82 5.45
CA GLY A 166 7.19 10.62 4.63
C GLY A 166 6.58 9.45 5.40
N SER A 167 6.58 9.50 6.75
CA SER A 167 6.07 8.42 7.61
C SER A 167 4.61 8.06 7.35
N TYR A 168 3.78 9.06 7.00
CA TYR A 168 2.39 8.82 6.58
C TYR A 168 2.32 7.90 5.36
N TYR A 169 3.09 8.21 4.32
CA TYR A 169 3.04 7.46 3.06
C TYR A 169 3.63 6.06 3.21
N LEU A 170 4.70 5.91 3.99
CA LEU A 170 5.25 4.59 4.34
C LEU A 170 4.22 3.71 5.04
N ARG A 171 3.42 4.29 5.96
CA ARG A 171 2.30 3.56 6.59
C ARG A 171 1.20 3.20 5.60
N MET A 172 1.03 3.99 4.55
CA MET A 172 0.11 3.72 3.44
C MET A 172 0.72 2.78 2.39
N GLU A 173 1.86 2.14 2.68
CA GLU A 173 2.60 1.24 1.78
C GLU A 173 3.02 1.91 0.45
N LEU A 174 3.06 3.23 0.43
CA LEU A 174 3.58 4.01 -0.68
C LEU A 174 5.06 4.31 -0.38
N PRO A 175 6.00 3.94 -1.27
CA PRO A 175 7.40 4.34 -1.14
C PRO A 175 7.60 5.84 -1.45
N SER A 176 6.67 6.70 -1.04
CA SER A 176 6.76 8.14 -1.28
C SER A 176 7.92 8.74 -0.49
N ARG A 177 8.66 9.65 -1.15
CA ARG A 177 9.84 10.30 -0.60
C ARG A 177 9.57 11.77 -0.38
N THR A 178 10.13 12.29 0.70
CA THR A 178 10.28 13.72 0.90
C THR A 178 11.48 14.20 0.06
N GLY A 179 11.30 15.29 -0.66
CA GLY A 179 12.33 15.87 -1.53
C GLY A 179 11.89 16.04 -2.99
N PHE A 180 12.85 16.44 -3.82
CA PHE A 180 12.65 16.61 -5.27
C PHE A 180 13.03 15.33 -6.03
N GLY A 181 12.33 15.07 -7.13
CA GLY A 181 12.57 13.92 -8.01
C GLY A 181 11.56 12.79 -7.83
N ALA A 182 11.71 11.75 -8.65
CA ALA A 182 10.84 10.59 -8.61
C ALA A 182 11.36 9.52 -7.63
N THR A 183 10.45 8.76 -7.04
CA THR A 183 10.80 7.57 -6.25
C THR A 183 11.12 6.41 -7.21
N PRO A 184 12.38 5.91 -7.26
CA PRO A 184 12.78 4.79 -8.11
C PRO A 184 11.99 3.49 -7.90
N SER A 185 11.52 3.22 -6.68
CA SER A 185 10.73 2.03 -6.34
C SER A 185 9.23 2.20 -6.54
N PHE A 186 8.75 3.37 -6.98
CA PHE A 186 7.33 3.59 -7.26
C PHE A 186 6.96 3.24 -8.69
N PHE A 187 7.72 3.75 -9.67
CA PHE A 187 7.53 3.45 -11.09
C PHE A 187 8.82 2.95 -11.75
N PRO A 188 8.70 2.06 -12.75
CA PRO A 188 9.86 1.52 -13.43
C PRO A 188 10.40 2.47 -14.51
N HIS A 189 11.12 3.51 -14.09
CA HIS A 189 11.51 4.63 -14.95
C HIS A 189 12.41 4.24 -16.13
N GLY A 190 13.21 3.17 -16.02
CA GLY A 190 14.07 2.69 -17.11
C GLY A 190 13.34 1.83 -18.14
N LEU A 191 12.14 1.34 -17.82
CA LEU A 191 11.42 0.40 -18.66
C LEU A 191 11.05 0.97 -20.04
N PRO A 192 10.53 2.20 -20.18
CA PRO A 192 10.16 2.73 -21.50
C PRO A 192 11.32 2.71 -22.51
N ALA A 193 12.50 3.21 -22.10
CA ALA A 193 13.70 3.20 -22.94
C ALA A 193 14.18 1.78 -23.25
N PHE A 194 14.04 0.85 -22.30
CA PHE A 194 14.35 -0.56 -22.53
C PHE A 194 13.40 -1.18 -23.58
N LEU A 195 12.09 -0.95 -23.47
CA LEU A 195 11.10 -1.45 -24.43
C LEU A 195 11.34 -0.90 -25.84
N GLU A 196 11.73 0.36 -25.98
CA GLU A 196 12.15 0.95 -27.25
C GLU A 196 13.39 0.26 -27.81
N THR A 197 14.41 0.02 -26.96
CA THR A 197 15.67 -0.61 -27.36
C THR A 197 15.45 -2.02 -27.90
N ILE A 198 14.56 -2.80 -27.28
CA ILE A 198 14.25 -4.16 -27.75
C ILE A 198 13.18 -4.19 -28.85
N GLY A 199 12.62 -3.03 -29.22
CA GLY A 199 11.55 -2.92 -30.19
C GLY A 199 10.29 -3.70 -29.77
N PHE A 200 9.93 -3.66 -28.49
CA PHE A 200 8.78 -4.42 -27.99
C PHE A 200 7.47 -3.98 -28.65
N GLN A 201 6.68 -4.97 -29.04
CA GLN A 201 5.34 -4.92 -29.59
C GLN A 201 4.51 -6.11 -29.10
N GLY A 202 3.23 -5.88 -28.79
CA GLY A 202 2.29 -6.92 -28.40
C GLY A 202 1.52 -6.55 -27.13
N GLN A 203 0.56 -7.39 -26.76
CA GLN A 203 -0.26 -7.14 -25.59
C GLN A 203 0.55 -7.37 -24.31
N VAL A 204 0.60 -6.35 -23.44
CA VAL A 204 1.18 -6.47 -22.10
C VAL A 204 0.09 -6.71 -21.09
N PHE A 205 0.24 -7.75 -20.27
CA PHE A 205 -0.49 -7.87 -19.02
C PHE A 205 0.25 -7.08 -17.93
N ASN A 206 -0.36 -6.05 -17.36
CA ASN A 206 0.26 -5.20 -16.37
C ASN A 206 -0.44 -5.30 -15.02
N ALA A 207 0.32 -5.11 -13.94
CA ALA A 207 -0.25 -4.80 -12.63
C ALA A 207 -1.10 -3.53 -12.76
N ASN A 208 -2.28 -3.50 -12.14
CA ASN A 208 -3.25 -2.42 -12.30
C ASN A 208 -2.66 -1.03 -11.98
N THR A 209 -1.79 -0.97 -10.97
CA THR A 209 -1.09 0.23 -10.53
C THR A 209 -0.14 0.82 -11.57
N LEU A 210 0.33 0.01 -12.53
CA LEU A 210 1.25 0.43 -13.59
C LEU A 210 0.54 0.75 -14.91
N GLY A 211 -0.78 0.55 -15.01
CA GLY A 211 -1.53 0.77 -16.25
C GLY A 211 -1.43 2.21 -16.75
N GLY A 212 -1.66 3.19 -15.86
CA GLY A 212 -1.52 4.60 -16.19
C GLY A 212 -0.09 5.00 -16.60
N PHE A 213 0.92 4.44 -15.92
CA PHE A 213 2.33 4.64 -16.27
C PHE A 213 2.66 4.10 -17.66
N TYR A 214 2.17 2.91 -17.98
CA TYR A 214 2.37 2.27 -19.29
C TYR A 214 1.71 3.09 -20.40
N LEU A 215 0.45 3.49 -20.19
CA LEU A 215 -0.31 4.32 -21.13
C LEU A 215 0.39 5.66 -21.40
N TYR A 216 0.90 6.33 -20.37
CA TYR A 216 1.59 7.61 -20.53
C TYR A 216 2.78 7.54 -21.50
N HIS A 217 3.50 6.40 -21.52
CA HIS A 217 4.69 6.23 -22.37
C HIS A 217 4.42 5.57 -23.72
N ARG A 218 3.33 4.81 -23.86
CA ARG A 218 3.08 3.96 -25.05
C ARG A 218 1.84 4.33 -25.85
N PHE A 219 0.95 5.15 -25.30
CA PHE A 219 -0.24 5.60 -26.03
C PHE A 219 0.15 6.55 -27.19
N PRO A 220 -0.49 6.45 -28.37
CA PRO A 220 -1.61 5.57 -28.73
C PRO A 220 -1.20 4.19 -29.27
N GLY A 221 0.10 3.92 -29.44
CA GLY A 221 0.59 2.71 -30.11
C GLY A 221 0.28 1.42 -29.37
N GLU A 222 0.31 1.43 -28.04
CA GLU A 222 -0.05 0.28 -27.20
C GLU A 222 -0.91 0.73 -26.02
N VAL A 223 -1.78 -0.18 -25.57
CA VAL A 223 -2.73 0.05 -24.49
C VAL A 223 -2.45 -0.94 -23.36
N ALA A 224 -2.46 -0.45 -22.12
CA ALA A 224 -2.41 -1.30 -20.95
C ALA A 224 -3.61 -2.27 -20.91
N PHE A 225 -3.42 -3.44 -20.30
CA PHE A 225 -4.51 -4.42 -20.15
C PHE A 225 -5.56 -3.96 -19.15
N THR A 226 -5.12 -3.37 -18.03
CA THR A 226 -5.96 -2.68 -17.05
C THR A 226 -5.30 -1.40 -16.56
N ASP A 227 -6.09 -0.47 -16.06
CA ASP A 227 -5.62 0.71 -15.34
C ASP A 227 -6.63 1.12 -14.24
N GLY A 228 -6.28 2.14 -13.45
CA GLY A 228 -7.09 2.58 -12.31
C GLY A 228 -8.52 3.03 -12.62
N ARG A 229 -8.91 3.22 -13.89
CA ARG A 229 -10.25 3.62 -14.33
C ARG A 229 -11.15 2.40 -14.55
N TRP A 230 -11.48 1.69 -13.49
CA TRP A 230 -12.26 0.45 -13.55
C TRP A 230 -13.63 0.59 -14.22
N GLU A 231 -14.21 1.79 -14.17
CA GLU A 231 -15.50 2.15 -14.78
C GLU A 231 -15.55 1.98 -16.30
N VAL A 232 -14.39 1.92 -16.97
CA VAL A 232 -14.31 1.74 -18.43
C VAL A 232 -14.20 0.27 -18.86
N TYR A 233 -14.01 -0.64 -17.91
CA TYR A 233 -13.86 -2.08 -18.18
C TYR A 233 -15.17 -2.84 -17.89
N ALA A 234 -15.40 -3.94 -18.61
CA ALA A 234 -16.58 -4.78 -18.37
C ALA A 234 -16.55 -5.40 -16.97
N ALA A 235 -17.69 -5.42 -16.27
CA ALA A 235 -17.79 -5.87 -14.88
C ALA A 235 -17.25 -7.29 -14.64
N GLY A 236 -17.34 -8.19 -15.62
CA GLY A 236 -16.82 -9.56 -15.53
C GLY A 236 -15.32 -9.72 -15.81
N ALA A 237 -14.64 -8.70 -16.33
CA ALA A 237 -13.23 -8.78 -16.71
C ALA A 237 -12.32 -8.99 -15.48
N PHE A 238 -12.60 -8.31 -14.37
CA PHE A 238 -11.81 -8.45 -13.16
C PHE A 238 -11.96 -9.83 -12.50
N ASP A 239 -13.18 -10.37 -12.48
CA ASP A 239 -13.42 -11.72 -11.96
C ASP A 239 -12.71 -12.77 -12.82
N ASP A 240 -12.60 -12.54 -14.13
CA ASP A 240 -11.84 -13.40 -15.02
C ASP A 240 -10.32 -13.30 -14.77
N ILE A 241 -9.78 -12.08 -14.64
CA ILE A 241 -8.37 -11.84 -14.27
C ILE A 241 -8.07 -12.54 -12.95
N SER A 242 -8.77 -12.18 -11.88
CA SER A 242 -8.51 -12.67 -10.53
C SER A 242 -8.57 -14.20 -10.43
N ARG A 243 -9.53 -14.85 -11.10
CA ARG A 243 -9.60 -16.32 -11.14
C ARG A 243 -8.46 -16.92 -11.96
N SER A 244 -8.08 -16.28 -13.06
CA SER A 244 -7.05 -16.78 -13.96
C SER A 244 -5.65 -16.74 -13.34
N LEU A 245 -5.33 -15.76 -12.49
CA LEU A 245 -4.00 -15.66 -11.86
C LEU A 245 -3.74 -16.70 -10.76
N SER A 246 -4.75 -17.46 -10.33
CA SER A 246 -4.66 -18.37 -9.17
C SER A 246 -3.93 -19.69 -9.44
N THR A 247 -3.80 -20.09 -10.70
CA THR A 247 -3.20 -21.39 -11.09
C THR A 247 -2.39 -21.25 -12.37
N ALA A 248 -1.33 -22.05 -12.52
CA ALA A 248 -0.53 -22.06 -13.74
C ALA A 248 -1.37 -22.33 -15.00
N ALA A 249 -2.29 -23.30 -14.95
CA ALA A 249 -3.16 -23.61 -16.08
C ALA A 249 -4.17 -22.48 -16.39
N GLY A 250 -4.68 -21.80 -15.35
CA GLY A 250 -5.54 -20.62 -15.49
C GLY A 250 -4.81 -19.47 -16.17
N TRP A 251 -3.62 -19.14 -15.69
CA TRP A 251 -2.78 -18.08 -16.24
C TRP A 251 -2.49 -18.31 -17.71
N GLN A 252 -2.22 -19.55 -18.10
CA GLN A 252 -1.80 -19.87 -19.45
C GLN A 252 -2.93 -19.78 -20.46
N ARG A 253 -4.12 -20.30 -20.12
CA ARG A 253 -5.32 -20.09 -20.95
C ARG A 253 -5.63 -18.61 -21.10
N PHE A 254 -5.44 -17.83 -20.05
CA PHE A 254 -5.67 -16.39 -20.08
C PHE A 254 -4.67 -15.69 -20.99
N ALA A 255 -3.37 -15.96 -20.83
CA ALA A 255 -2.31 -15.38 -21.66
C ALA A 255 -2.52 -15.70 -23.15
N GLU A 256 -2.85 -16.96 -23.48
CA GLU A 256 -3.14 -17.40 -24.85
C GLU A 256 -4.40 -16.72 -25.42
N ARG A 257 -5.51 -16.70 -24.66
CA ARG A 257 -6.77 -16.08 -25.08
C ARG A 257 -6.60 -14.59 -25.40
N HIS A 258 -5.79 -13.89 -24.61
CA HIS A 258 -5.58 -12.44 -24.74
C HIS A 258 -4.33 -12.06 -25.54
N GLY A 259 -3.61 -13.04 -26.12
CA GLY A 259 -2.40 -12.78 -26.90
C GLY A 259 -1.29 -12.08 -26.11
N VAL A 260 -1.21 -12.33 -24.80
CA VAL A 260 -0.24 -11.68 -23.91
C VAL A 260 1.16 -12.08 -24.33
N SER A 261 1.98 -11.08 -24.67
CA SER A 261 3.36 -11.24 -25.13
C SER A 261 4.38 -10.70 -24.13
N GLY A 262 3.95 -9.85 -23.20
CA GLY A 262 4.75 -9.33 -22.10
C GLY A 262 3.98 -9.21 -20.80
N LEU A 263 4.69 -9.27 -19.66
CA LEU A 263 4.13 -8.99 -18.34
C LEU A 263 4.89 -7.86 -17.69
N LEU A 264 4.16 -6.88 -17.15
CA LEU A 264 4.69 -5.79 -16.35
C LEU A 264 4.17 -5.90 -14.91
N LEU A 265 5.01 -6.37 -14.00
CA LEU A 265 4.62 -6.68 -12.62
C LEU A 265 5.32 -5.77 -11.62
N GLN A 266 4.54 -4.95 -10.89
CA GLN A 266 5.06 -4.18 -9.75
C GLN A 266 5.29 -5.11 -8.56
N HIS A 267 6.46 -5.03 -7.92
CA HIS A 267 6.93 -6.02 -6.93
C HIS A 267 6.03 -6.23 -5.71
N THR A 268 5.24 -5.22 -5.35
CA THR A 268 4.30 -5.24 -4.21
C THR A 268 2.84 -5.48 -4.60
N SER A 269 2.54 -5.58 -5.90
CA SER A 269 1.18 -5.78 -6.41
C SER A 269 0.62 -7.17 -6.08
N SER A 270 -0.71 -7.29 -6.06
CA SER A 270 -1.40 -8.56 -5.89
C SER A 270 -1.12 -9.54 -7.04
N GLU A 271 -0.96 -9.00 -8.24
CA GLU A 271 -0.69 -9.69 -9.48
C GLU A 271 0.71 -10.31 -9.46
N ALA A 272 1.71 -9.56 -8.98
CA ALA A 272 3.05 -10.11 -8.75
C ALA A 272 3.02 -11.27 -7.74
N ARG A 273 2.29 -11.12 -6.63
CA ARG A 273 2.14 -12.17 -5.61
C ARG A 273 1.52 -13.45 -6.14
N ALA A 274 0.57 -13.32 -7.06
CA ALA A 274 -0.07 -14.46 -7.69
C ALA A 274 0.82 -15.09 -8.78
N LEU A 275 1.46 -14.28 -9.63
CA LEU A 275 2.11 -14.76 -10.84
C LEU A 275 3.59 -15.12 -10.66
N LEU A 276 4.38 -14.36 -9.90
CA LEU A 276 5.83 -14.60 -9.79
C LEU A 276 6.17 -16.04 -9.34
N PRO A 277 5.46 -16.66 -8.37
CA PRO A 277 5.70 -18.06 -8.02
C PRO A 277 5.45 -19.04 -9.17
N LEU A 278 4.48 -18.72 -10.05
CA LEU A 278 4.12 -19.54 -11.21
C LEU A 278 5.15 -19.40 -12.35
N LEU A 279 5.68 -18.19 -12.55
CA LEU A 279 6.64 -17.89 -13.62
C LEU A 279 8.00 -18.57 -13.42
N ARG A 280 8.41 -18.79 -12.16
CA ARG A 280 9.69 -19.44 -11.81
C ARG A 280 9.90 -20.80 -12.51
N GLY A 281 8.83 -21.59 -12.64
CA GLY A 281 8.86 -22.92 -13.25
C GLY A 281 8.39 -22.96 -14.70
N ASP A 282 8.02 -21.81 -15.28
CA ASP A 282 7.38 -21.76 -16.59
C ASP A 282 8.37 -21.31 -17.67
N SER A 283 8.91 -22.28 -18.40
CA SER A 283 9.85 -22.02 -19.50
C SER A 283 9.30 -21.16 -20.64
N ARG A 284 7.98 -20.87 -20.68
CA ARG A 284 7.38 -19.95 -21.65
C ARG A 284 7.59 -18.48 -21.31
N TRP A 285 8.07 -18.14 -20.12
CA TRP A 285 8.26 -16.75 -19.71
C TRP A 285 9.70 -16.51 -19.27
N ARG A 286 10.28 -15.41 -19.76
CA ARG A 286 11.67 -15.03 -19.48
C ARG A 286 11.72 -13.65 -18.85
N LEU A 287 12.37 -13.52 -17.71
CA LEU A 287 12.68 -12.23 -17.09
C LEU A 287 13.75 -11.53 -17.92
N VAL A 288 13.44 -10.34 -18.44
CA VAL A 288 14.38 -9.58 -19.30
C VAL A 288 14.70 -8.18 -18.78
N TYR A 289 13.93 -7.69 -17.80
CA TYR A 289 14.19 -6.42 -17.15
C TYR A 289 13.75 -6.47 -15.68
N LEU A 290 14.56 -5.85 -14.82
CA LEU A 290 14.27 -5.67 -13.40
C LEU A 290 14.83 -4.33 -12.95
N ASP A 291 14.02 -3.55 -12.24
CA ASP A 291 14.48 -2.41 -11.45
C ASP A 291 13.87 -2.43 -10.04
N ALA A 292 14.06 -1.34 -9.30
CA ALA A 292 13.57 -1.21 -7.93
C ALA A 292 12.04 -1.25 -7.80
N ALA A 293 11.27 -0.98 -8.87
CA ALA A 293 9.82 -0.89 -8.84
C ALA A 293 9.11 -2.11 -9.45
N ALA A 294 9.63 -2.63 -10.57
CA ALA A 294 8.94 -3.64 -11.34
C ALA A 294 9.86 -4.62 -12.06
N SER A 295 9.28 -5.75 -12.48
CA SER A 295 9.88 -6.71 -13.38
C SER A 295 9.12 -6.76 -14.70
N PHE A 296 9.85 -6.98 -15.80
CA PHE A 296 9.25 -7.22 -17.11
C PHE A 296 9.67 -8.58 -17.65
N TRP A 297 8.66 -9.33 -18.08
CA TRP A 297 8.81 -10.68 -18.60
C TRP A 297 8.29 -10.74 -20.02
N VAL A 298 8.92 -11.55 -20.87
CA VAL A 298 8.49 -11.76 -22.27
C VAL A 298 8.28 -13.24 -22.54
N GLY A 299 7.43 -13.54 -23.52
CA GLY A 299 7.24 -14.91 -24.00
C GLY A 299 8.56 -15.51 -24.52
N ALA A 300 8.81 -16.79 -24.26
CA ALA A 300 10.09 -17.42 -24.53
C ALA A 300 10.49 -17.41 -26.01
N ASN A 301 9.48 -17.56 -26.89
CA ASN A 301 9.64 -17.54 -28.34
C ASN A 301 9.68 -16.13 -28.92
N ALA A 302 9.31 -15.11 -28.13
CA ALA A 302 9.35 -13.71 -28.52
C ALA A 302 10.66 -13.08 -28.04
N TYR A 303 11.17 -12.10 -28.78
CA TYR A 303 12.35 -11.31 -28.38
C TYR A 303 13.56 -12.19 -28.01
N ALA A 304 13.82 -13.24 -28.80
CA ALA A 304 14.88 -14.22 -28.51
C ALA A 304 16.29 -13.60 -28.43
N ALA A 305 16.52 -12.48 -29.14
CA ALA A 305 17.76 -11.72 -29.08
C ALA A 305 17.97 -11.01 -27.73
N VAL A 306 16.92 -10.83 -26.93
CA VAL A 306 17.00 -10.18 -25.62
C VAL A 306 17.44 -11.21 -24.58
N PRO A 307 18.58 -11.00 -23.90
CA PRO A 307 19.09 -11.94 -22.93
C PRO A 307 18.16 -12.03 -21.70
N THR A 308 18.01 -13.24 -21.17
CA THR A 308 17.32 -13.45 -19.90
C THR A 308 18.24 -13.04 -18.76
N LEU A 309 17.71 -12.31 -17.78
CA LEU A 309 18.46 -11.91 -16.60
C LEU A 309 18.81 -13.13 -15.75
N THR A 310 20.10 -13.37 -15.57
CA THR A 310 20.61 -14.46 -14.73
C THR A 310 20.64 -14.05 -13.25
N PRO A 311 20.61 -15.00 -12.30
CA PRO A 311 20.73 -14.67 -10.87
C PRO A 311 21.94 -13.80 -10.52
N GLU A 312 23.05 -13.93 -11.25
CA GLU A 312 24.26 -13.11 -11.11
C GLU A 312 23.99 -11.66 -11.53
N ALA A 313 23.36 -11.46 -12.69
CA ALA A 313 22.98 -10.13 -13.15
C ALA A 313 22.00 -9.43 -12.18
N LEU A 314 21.13 -10.21 -11.52
CA LEU A 314 20.23 -9.69 -10.50
C LEU A 314 20.99 -9.25 -9.22
N ALA A 315 22.06 -9.96 -8.86
CA ALA A 315 22.90 -9.60 -7.72
C ALA A 315 23.66 -8.27 -7.95
N ASP A 316 24.00 -7.99 -9.21
CA ASP A 316 24.71 -6.78 -9.65
C ASP A 316 23.81 -5.56 -9.86
N LEU A 317 22.50 -5.67 -9.57
CA LEU A 317 21.62 -4.51 -9.62
C LEU A 317 22.15 -3.38 -8.73
N PRO A 318 22.06 -2.11 -9.20
CA PRO A 318 22.52 -0.95 -8.46
C PRO A 318 22.05 -0.99 -7.02
N ALA A 319 22.95 -0.65 -6.10
CA ALA A 319 22.64 -0.66 -4.68
C ALA A 319 21.40 0.20 -4.43
N ALA A 320 20.37 -0.41 -3.84
CA ALA A 320 19.14 0.27 -3.52
C ALA A 320 19.46 1.39 -2.51
N PRO A 321 19.12 2.66 -2.78
CA PRO A 321 19.65 3.79 -2.01
C PRO A 321 19.03 3.90 -0.62
N ARG A 322 17.99 3.13 -0.30
CA ARG A 322 17.26 3.16 0.97
C ARG A 322 16.78 1.76 1.36
N LEU A 323 16.51 1.58 2.66
CA LEU A 323 15.93 0.35 3.21
C LEU A 323 14.64 -0.06 2.50
N ASP A 324 13.71 0.87 2.26
CA ASP A 324 12.40 0.56 1.66
C ASP A 324 12.54 -0.03 0.26
N ASP A 325 13.53 0.43 -0.52
CA ASP A 325 13.80 -0.11 -1.85
C ASP A 325 14.32 -1.56 -1.75
N CYS A 326 15.17 -1.86 -0.77
CA CYS A 326 15.58 -3.24 -0.48
C CYS A 326 14.38 -4.11 -0.10
N LEU A 327 13.44 -3.60 0.70
CA LEU A 327 12.25 -4.36 1.13
C LEU A 327 11.30 -4.65 -0.04
N ILE A 328 11.12 -3.68 -0.93
CA ILE A 328 10.34 -3.85 -2.16
C ILE A 328 10.99 -4.89 -3.08
N LEU A 329 12.30 -4.82 -3.27
CA LEU A 329 13.04 -5.83 -4.04
C LEU A 329 13.04 -7.21 -3.37
N ASP A 330 13.10 -7.29 -2.04
CA ASP A 330 12.98 -8.56 -1.32
C ASP A 330 11.62 -9.24 -1.58
N SER A 331 10.54 -8.46 -1.70
CA SER A 331 9.23 -8.98 -2.10
C SER A 331 9.30 -9.72 -3.45
N PHE A 332 9.97 -9.13 -4.44
CA PHE A 332 10.20 -9.76 -5.74
C PHE A 332 11.04 -11.03 -5.60
N TYR A 333 12.22 -10.92 -5.00
CA TYR A 333 13.14 -12.06 -4.91
C TYR A 333 12.56 -13.25 -4.17
N ARG A 334 11.78 -12.99 -3.11
CA ARG A 334 11.06 -14.01 -2.35
C ARG A 334 10.03 -14.72 -3.22
N GLN A 335 9.18 -13.97 -3.92
CA GLN A 335 8.08 -14.53 -4.71
C GLN A 335 8.58 -15.23 -5.99
N ALA A 336 9.57 -14.64 -6.66
CA ALA A 336 10.20 -15.22 -7.85
C ALA A 336 11.21 -16.34 -7.51
N GLY A 337 11.60 -16.46 -6.24
CA GLY A 337 12.43 -17.56 -5.74
C GLY A 337 13.92 -17.46 -6.06
N PHE A 338 14.45 -16.25 -6.17
CA PHE A 338 15.87 -16.00 -6.41
C PHE A 338 16.65 -15.85 -5.09
N ALA A 339 16.89 -16.96 -4.39
CA ALA A 339 17.46 -16.95 -3.04
C ALA A 339 18.87 -16.30 -2.96
N ALA A 340 19.73 -16.49 -3.96
CA ALA A 340 21.09 -15.93 -3.96
C ALA A 340 21.10 -14.37 -3.99
N PRO A 341 20.48 -13.70 -5.00
CA PRO A 341 20.39 -12.25 -4.98
C PRO A 341 19.52 -11.71 -3.84
N ARG A 342 18.53 -12.49 -3.35
CA ARG A 342 17.77 -12.16 -2.13
C ARG A 342 18.67 -12.00 -0.91
N ALA A 343 19.57 -12.97 -0.67
CA ALA A 343 20.48 -12.93 0.48
C ALA A 343 21.37 -11.68 0.44
N LEU A 344 21.91 -11.33 -0.73
CA LEU A 344 22.70 -10.12 -0.91
C LEU A 344 21.86 -8.85 -0.67
N ASN A 345 20.64 -8.80 -1.17
CA ASN A 345 19.72 -7.68 -0.96
C ASN A 345 19.34 -7.51 0.53
N LEU A 346 19.14 -8.60 1.27
CA LEU A 346 18.86 -8.58 2.71
C LEU A 346 20.09 -8.14 3.52
N GLN A 347 21.31 -8.52 3.12
CA GLN A 347 22.54 -7.99 3.72
C GLN A 347 22.66 -6.48 3.51
N ARG A 348 22.32 -5.97 2.31
CA ARG A 348 22.26 -4.52 2.05
C ARG A 348 21.21 -3.83 2.92
N ALA A 349 20.03 -4.43 3.08
CA ALA A 349 18.98 -3.90 3.96
C ALA A 349 19.47 -3.75 5.42
N LEU A 350 20.20 -4.75 5.94
CA LEU A 350 20.75 -4.71 7.30
C LEU A 350 21.73 -3.55 7.53
N ALA A 351 22.41 -3.06 6.49
CA ALA A 351 23.30 -1.90 6.61
C ALA A 351 22.56 -0.59 6.97
N PHE A 352 21.23 -0.54 6.82
CA PHE A 352 20.40 0.63 7.14
C PHE A 352 19.87 0.67 8.60
N GLY A 353 20.09 -0.38 9.41
CA GLY A 353 19.92 -0.33 10.87
C GLY A 353 18.49 -0.20 11.44
N ARG A 354 17.42 -0.27 10.62
CA ARG A 354 16.04 -0.37 11.11
C ARG A 354 15.40 -1.71 10.71
N SER A 355 14.69 -2.34 11.65
CA SER A 355 14.04 -3.66 11.53
C SER A 355 14.98 -4.87 11.45
N THR A 356 16.04 -4.87 12.27
CA THR A 356 17.09 -5.90 12.30
C THR A 356 16.57 -7.31 12.56
N ALA A 357 15.70 -7.53 13.54
CA ALA A 357 15.25 -8.88 13.88
C ALA A 357 14.54 -9.62 12.72
N VAL A 358 13.61 -8.92 12.04
CA VAL A 358 12.90 -9.45 10.87
C VAL A 358 13.86 -9.68 9.69
N LEU A 359 14.79 -8.76 9.46
CA LEU A 359 15.77 -8.88 8.39
C LEU A 359 16.79 -10.01 8.64
N LEU A 360 17.24 -10.19 9.88
CA LEU A 360 18.10 -11.30 10.29
C LEU A 360 17.37 -12.64 10.13
N ALA A 361 16.11 -12.73 10.56
CA ALA A 361 15.30 -13.92 10.37
C ALA A 361 15.15 -14.27 8.88
N ASN A 362 14.79 -13.30 8.05
CA ASN A 362 14.65 -13.49 6.61
C ASN A 362 15.98 -13.87 5.94
N LEU A 363 17.09 -13.25 6.33
CA LEU A 363 18.42 -13.58 5.81
C LEU A 363 18.83 -14.99 6.22
N GLY A 364 18.64 -15.35 7.50
CA GLY A 364 18.93 -16.68 8.03
C GLY A 364 18.17 -17.77 7.28
N SER A 365 16.85 -17.65 7.14
CA SER A 365 16.05 -18.62 6.39
C SER A 365 16.44 -18.68 4.91
N THR A 366 16.77 -17.54 4.29
CA THR A 366 17.29 -17.52 2.91
C THR A 366 18.64 -18.24 2.78
N LEU A 367 19.52 -18.14 3.78
CA LEU A 367 20.79 -18.88 3.81
C LEU A 367 20.57 -20.38 4.03
N VAL A 368 19.55 -20.78 4.78
CA VAL A 368 19.12 -22.19 4.91
C VAL A 368 18.63 -22.73 3.56
N GLU A 369 17.82 -21.96 2.82
CA GLU A 369 17.38 -22.31 1.45
C GLU A 369 18.58 -22.50 0.50
N LEU A 370 19.60 -21.66 0.64
CA LEU A 370 20.87 -21.76 -0.11
C LEU A 370 21.82 -22.86 0.40
N GLN A 371 21.43 -23.61 1.43
CA GLN A 371 22.26 -24.61 2.11
C GLN A 371 23.57 -24.05 2.71
N ARG A 372 23.65 -22.74 2.93
CA ARG A 372 24.77 -22.05 3.59
C ARG A 372 24.59 -22.10 5.11
N TYR A 373 24.58 -23.31 5.67
CA TYR A 373 24.18 -23.56 7.07
C TYR A 373 25.04 -22.85 8.10
N ARG A 374 26.36 -22.76 7.90
CA ARG A 374 27.25 -22.05 8.83
C ARG A 374 26.92 -20.57 8.92
N ASP A 375 26.71 -19.93 7.78
CA ASP A 375 26.34 -18.51 7.71
C ASP A 375 24.95 -18.29 8.32
N ALA A 376 24.02 -19.22 8.12
CA ALA A 376 22.69 -19.18 8.74
C ALA A 376 22.78 -19.28 10.27
N GLU A 377 23.61 -20.19 10.81
CA GLU A 377 23.83 -20.31 12.26
C GLU A 377 24.39 -19.02 12.87
N GLU A 378 25.33 -18.35 12.19
CA GLU A 378 25.87 -17.07 12.64
C GLU A 378 24.79 -15.99 12.67
N VAL A 379 23.97 -15.89 11.61
CA VAL A 379 22.88 -14.92 11.51
C VAL A 379 21.80 -15.16 12.57
N PHE A 380 21.39 -16.42 12.78
CA PHE A 380 20.43 -16.75 13.83
C PHE A 380 21.01 -16.59 15.24
N GLY A 381 22.31 -16.84 15.42
CA GLY A 381 23.02 -16.56 16.67
C GLY A 381 22.99 -15.08 17.02
N ARG A 382 23.24 -14.20 16.05
CA ARG A 382 23.07 -12.74 16.21
C ARG A 382 21.63 -12.36 16.55
N LEU A 383 20.65 -12.95 15.86
CA LEU A 383 19.24 -12.71 16.17
C LEU A 383 18.88 -13.10 17.60
N LEU A 384 19.42 -14.21 18.11
CA LEU A 384 19.22 -14.64 19.51
C LEU A 384 19.93 -13.78 20.55
N GLN A 385 21.01 -13.07 20.18
CA GLN A 385 21.63 -12.09 21.08
C GLN A 385 20.71 -10.87 21.28
N GLU A 386 19.98 -10.46 20.24
CA GLU A 386 19.00 -9.37 20.29
C GLU A 386 17.67 -9.82 20.92
N GLU A 387 17.20 -11.01 20.55
CA GLU A 387 15.93 -11.59 20.99
C GLU A 387 16.10 -13.06 21.44
N PRO A 388 16.48 -13.30 22.72
CA PRO A 388 16.79 -14.64 23.23
C PRO A 388 15.65 -15.69 23.13
N GLY A 389 14.40 -15.21 22.97
CA GLY A 389 13.19 -16.02 22.82
C GLY A 389 12.61 -16.04 21.41
N ASN A 390 13.34 -15.57 20.39
CA ASN A 390 12.83 -15.53 19.02
C ASN A 390 12.56 -16.97 18.51
N ALA A 391 11.28 -17.30 18.36
CA ALA A 391 10.83 -18.65 18.01
C ALA A 391 11.35 -19.10 16.64
N THR A 392 11.42 -18.18 15.66
CA THR A 392 11.96 -18.48 14.33
C THR A 392 13.43 -18.89 14.42
N ALA A 393 14.26 -18.11 15.11
CA ALA A 393 15.68 -18.41 15.27
C ALA A 393 15.93 -19.74 16.00
N LEU A 394 15.19 -20.01 17.09
CA LEU A 394 15.30 -21.26 17.85
C LEU A 394 14.86 -22.48 17.02
N ASN A 395 13.76 -22.37 16.28
CA ASN A 395 13.27 -23.44 15.40
C ASN A 395 14.26 -23.74 14.27
N GLU A 396 14.80 -22.71 13.63
CA GLU A 396 15.76 -22.87 12.53
C GLU A 396 17.09 -23.44 13.03
N LEU A 397 17.61 -22.98 14.18
CA LEU A 397 18.80 -23.57 14.79
C LEU A 397 18.56 -25.02 15.24
N ALA A 398 17.33 -25.37 15.68
CA ALA A 398 16.99 -26.75 15.99
C ALA A 398 16.99 -27.63 14.74
N PHE A 399 16.47 -27.12 13.62
CA PHE A 399 16.55 -27.78 12.32
C PHE A 399 18.02 -28.00 11.90
N LEU A 400 18.88 -26.99 12.04
CA LEU A 400 20.31 -27.11 11.72
C LEU A 400 21.04 -28.08 12.66
N ALA A 401 20.74 -28.07 13.96
CA ALA A 401 21.24 -29.05 14.93
C ALA A 401 20.82 -30.48 14.56
N TYR A 402 19.55 -30.69 14.21
CA TYR A 402 19.04 -31.97 13.73
C TYR A 402 19.78 -32.46 12.48
N ARG A 403 20.02 -31.57 11.51
CA ARG A 403 20.79 -31.88 10.28
C ARG A 403 22.23 -32.27 10.56
N ARG A 404 22.82 -31.78 11.65
CA ARG A 404 24.16 -32.17 12.14
C ARG A 404 24.12 -33.42 13.04
N ASN A 405 22.96 -34.06 13.19
CA ASN A 405 22.73 -35.19 14.10
C ASN A 405 22.93 -34.85 15.60
N ASP A 406 22.92 -33.56 15.97
CA ASP A 406 22.91 -33.14 17.37
C ASP A 406 21.47 -33.10 17.88
N LEU A 407 20.95 -34.30 18.14
CA LEU A 407 19.56 -34.49 18.58
C LEU A 407 19.30 -33.92 19.97
N VAL A 408 20.34 -33.75 20.80
CA VAL A 408 20.21 -33.19 22.15
C VAL A 408 19.99 -31.69 22.06
N GLN A 409 20.83 -30.98 21.31
CA GLN A 409 20.68 -29.55 21.09
C GLN A 409 19.36 -29.22 20.37
N ALA A 410 18.99 -30.02 19.36
CA ALA A 410 17.72 -29.84 18.65
C ALA A 410 16.51 -29.98 19.58
N GLU A 411 16.50 -30.96 20.49
CA GLU A 411 15.42 -31.15 21.46
C GLU A 411 15.32 -29.95 22.42
N GLU A 412 16.46 -29.49 22.93
CA GLU A 412 16.49 -28.38 23.89
C GLU A 412 16.01 -27.08 23.27
N LEU A 413 16.43 -26.78 22.04
CA LEU A 413 15.99 -25.58 21.32
C LEU A 413 14.48 -25.61 21.05
N LEU A 414 13.93 -26.75 20.62
CA LEU A 414 12.48 -26.90 20.39
C LEU A 414 11.68 -26.83 21.69
N ARG A 415 12.22 -27.37 22.79
CA ARG A 415 11.60 -27.28 24.12
C ARG A 415 11.48 -25.82 24.56
N ARG A 416 12.54 -25.02 24.38
CA ARG A 416 12.50 -23.57 24.68
C ARG A 416 11.43 -22.84 23.89
N VAL A 417 11.21 -23.19 22.62
CA VAL A 417 10.12 -22.61 21.82
C VAL A 417 8.76 -22.99 22.40
N LEU A 418 8.56 -24.26 22.72
CA LEU A 418 7.29 -24.78 23.25
C LEU A 418 6.99 -24.31 24.68
N GLU A 419 8.02 -24.04 25.50
CA GLU A 419 7.85 -23.44 26.83
C GLU A 419 7.37 -21.98 26.72
N ALA A 420 7.90 -21.21 25.77
CA ALA A 420 7.51 -19.82 25.54
C ALA A 420 6.20 -19.68 24.73
N GLN A 421 5.96 -20.60 23.79
CA GLN A 421 4.84 -20.61 22.86
C GLN A 421 4.28 -22.03 22.73
N PRO A 422 3.45 -22.48 23.70
CA PRO A 422 2.90 -23.84 23.70
C PRO A 422 2.16 -24.20 22.41
N ASP A 423 1.52 -23.22 21.77
CA ASP A 423 0.71 -23.39 20.56
C ASP A 423 1.48 -23.22 19.24
N ASN A 424 2.82 -23.12 19.29
CA ASN A 424 3.63 -23.00 18.08
C ASN A 424 3.61 -24.32 17.27
N ALA A 425 2.86 -24.29 16.15
CA ALA A 425 2.62 -25.47 15.31
C ALA A 425 3.91 -26.03 14.69
N ASP A 426 4.80 -25.16 14.21
CA ASP A 426 6.06 -25.56 13.57
C ASP A 426 7.00 -26.24 14.56
N ALA A 427 7.16 -25.66 15.76
CA ALA A 427 7.98 -26.24 16.82
C ALA A 427 7.43 -27.60 17.26
N ARG A 428 6.10 -27.73 17.39
CA ARG A 428 5.45 -28.98 17.76
C ARG A 428 5.67 -30.07 16.71
N ALA A 429 5.50 -29.73 15.43
CA ALA A 429 5.73 -30.66 14.32
C ALA A 429 7.19 -31.12 14.25
N ASN A 430 8.14 -30.19 14.39
CA ASN A 430 9.58 -30.50 14.40
C ASN A 430 9.98 -31.35 15.62
N TYR A 431 9.40 -31.07 16.80
CA TYR A 431 9.65 -31.85 18.02
C TYR A 431 9.12 -33.28 17.89
N GLN A 432 7.92 -33.47 17.35
CA GLN A 432 7.38 -34.80 17.08
C GLN A 432 8.25 -35.60 16.10
N ARG A 433 8.69 -34.95 15.00
CA ARG A 433 9.58 -35.58 14.01
C ARG A 433 10.92 -36.00 14.63
N LEU A 434 11.49 -35.17 15.50
CA LEU A 434 12.71 -35.47 16.26
C LEU A 434 12.54 -36.72 17.14
N ARG A 435 11.43 -36.79 17.90
CA ARG A 435 11.14 -37.90 18.83
C ARG A 435 10.88 -39.21 18.09
N ALA A 436 10.15 -39.17 16.98
CA ALA A 436 9.90 -40.34 16.14
C ALA A 436 11.22 -40.91 15.57
N GLY A 437 12.10 -40.05 15.05
CA GLY A 437 13.41 -40.48 14.52
C GLY A 437 14.33 -41.14 15.56
N ARG A 438 14.21 -40.75 16.85
CA ARG A 438 14.95 -41.40 17.96
C ARG A 438 14.41 -42.78 18.33
N GLN A 439 13.12 -43.02 18.16
CA GLN A 439 12.51 -44.32 18.46
C GLN A 439 12.89 -45.34 17.39
N SER A 440 12.83 -44.97 16.11
CA SER A 440 13.23 -45.86 15.00
C SER A 440 14.72 -46.16 14.90
N GLY A 441 15.60 -45.37 15.55
CA GLY A 441 17.04 -45.65 15.62
C GLY A 441 17.47 -46.45 16.85
N ARG A 442 16.53 -46.86 17.71
CA ARG A 442 16.77 -47.68 18.91
C ARG A 442 16.25 -49.12 18.79
N GLU A 443 15.47 -49.41 17.74
CA GLU A 443 15.12 -50.77 17.28
C GLU A 443 16.13 -51.24 16.25
#